data_AF-A0A812NAU7-F1
#
_entry.id   AF-A0A812NAU7-F1
#
_cell.length_a   1.000
_cell.length_b   1.000
_cell.length_c   1.000
_cell.angle_alpha   90.00
_cell.angle_beta   90.00
_cell.angle_gamma   90.00
#
_symmetry.space_group_name_H-M   'P 1'
#
loop_
_entity.id
_entity.type
_entity.pdbx_description
1 polymer ?
#
loop_
_entity_poly.entity_id
_entity_poly.type
_entity_poly.pdbx_seq_one_letter_code
_entity_poly.pdbx_strand_id
1 'polypeptide(L)'
;MNFAASLSSTSPLLQVKIRLRTWLVEKDLLKSTVSDICHAPPLTLPAASQGESPQKKARVHSYKEMFNGGNCVRSLQRSKVYEAGGSILWMSPFPAPPEGKSQEYGSVIKPSDFTYSQMVEAQSLFQASDVYHDGRILYPNVIQCMVSVIDPLLGKVKDFPQTLSLISGHLPLYAWWLSVYEALQESADDRLLRLWQAGLTATIQIHLVDSDGQLARLCIASSEALRNLQASNDSLMAFCERLVVLTKSYKVQKQQDVLDRLKKDGVLFQGRAINKNVLVAAESIQRHMSPEARQTLVYLSSKYGTSVLTEQVGKLYKIILMISRLTSSRLPGENTANILSLVLSQIANALDLEILKTSQLTGEGLTGKEGKDAQNITNADDVPIVSLCLTQISVAFNANQSLGLLDDCPKSVKEALSRLLDPQKFRLELDLSFASVQSSGLDPPATTYDEASHMTLDRVKESLKDVTYTGQKANFDPLVDWAFSLADGQLMSSLRKLSLESDISKALVSGDLEVAKELREAMKVFEQVASDTPAPAMSWQQLMEIGHDTEQDADLRKMFKKQEREECGIS
;
A
#
# COMPACT_ATOMS: atom_id res chain seq x y z
N MET A 1 6.78 8.27 -9.67
CA MET A 1 7.73 9.39 -9.42
C MET A 1 8.20 9.32 -7.97
N ASN A 2 9.45 8.90 -7.76
CA ASN A 2 10.10 8.87 -6.45
C ASN A 2 10.63 10.26 -6.12
N PHE A 3 10.03 10.95 -5.15
CA PHE A 3 10.50 12.22 -4.56
C PHE A 3 11.88 12.11 -3.86
N ALA A 4 12.58 10.99 -4.01
CA ALA A 4 13.75 10.61 -3.23
C ALA A 4 15.08 10.60 -4.01
N ALA A 5 15.10 10.98 -5.29
CA ALA A 5 16.30 10.84 -6.13
C ALA A 5 16.65 12.08 -6.94
N SER A 6 17.05 13.18 -6.29
CA SER A 6 18.00 14.13 -6.90
C SER A 6 18.74 14.99 -5.84
N LEU A 7 20.03 14.67 -5.65
CA LEU A 7 21.16 15.57 -5.37
C LEU A 7 20.92 16.85 -4.54
N SER A 8 20.60 16.69 -3.25
CA SER A 8 21.25 17.39 -2.14
C SER A 8 21.09 16.51 -0.89
N SER A 9 22.02 16.52 0.06
CA SER A 9 21.94 15.72 1.30
C SER A 9 20.82 16.16 2.26
N THR A 10 19.93 17.04 1.82
CA THR A 10 18.87 17.67 2.59
C THR A 10 17.51 17.33 2.00
N SER A 11 16.61 16.78 2.82
CA SER A 11 15.24 16.41 2.43
C SER A 11 14.55 17.53 1.63
N PRO A 12 13.82 17.24 0.53
CA PRO A 12 13.09 18.25 -0.25
C PRO A 12 12.23 19.18 0.61
N LEU A 13 11.55 18.64 1.62
CA LEU A 13 10.75 19.44 2.55
C LEU A 13 11.61 20.45 3.32
N LEU A 14 12.81 20.06 3.77
CA LEU A 14 13.72 20.97 4.46
C LEU A 14 14.12 22.14 3.55
N GLN A 15 14.33 21.90 2.26
CA GLN A 15 14.56 22.98 1.30
C GLN A 15 13.35 23.92 1.19
N VAL A 16 12.12 23.38 1.14
CA VAL A 16 10.90 24.20 1.14
C VAL A 16 10.81 25.06 2.41
N LYS A 17 11.06 24.47 3.58
CA LYS A 17 11.07 25.18 4.86
C LYS A 17 12.10 26.32 4.88
N ILE A 18 13.32 26.06 4.40
CA ILE A 18 14.39 27.06 4.32
C ILE A 18 13.99 28.20 3.37
N ARG A 19 13.49 27.88 2.17
CA ARG A 19 13.04 28.89 1.19
C ARG A 19 11.88 29.73 1.72
N LEU A 20 10.87 29.10 2.32
CA LEU A 20 9.75 29.80 2.94
C LEU A 20 10.25 30.73 4.06
N ARG A 21 11.16 30.24 4.93
CA ARG A 21 11.77 31.05 5.99
C ARG A 21 12.45 32.29 5.43
N THR A 22 13.31 32.12 4.43
CA THR A 22 14.04 33.22 3.80
C THR A 22 13.08 34.26 3.26
N TRP A 23 12.07 33.82 2.50
CA TRP A 23 11.03 34.71 1.98
C TRP A 23 10.28 35.46 3.10
N LEU A 24 9.89 34.77 4.18
CA LEU A 24 9.20 35.39 5.32
C LEU A 24 10.05 36.46 6.01
N VAL A 25 11.36 36.24 6.14
CA VAL A 25 12.30 37.22 6.72
C VAL A 25 12.47 38.42 5.79
N GLU A 26 12.60 38.20 4.49
CA GLU A 26 12.69 39.27 3.49
C GLU A 26 11.46 40.16 3.44
N LYS A 27 10.27 39.60 3.68
CA LYS A 27 8.99 40.32 3.74
C LYS A 27 8.66 40.90 5.13
N ASP A 28 9.56 40.80 6.10
CA ASP A 28 9.35 41.23 7.50
C ASP A 28 8.13 40.57 8.18
N LEU A 29 7.79 39.34 7.74
CA LEU A 29 6.70 38.53 8.31
C LEU A 29 7.19 37.58 9.40
N LEU A 30 8.50 37.33 9.46
CA LEU A 30 9.17 36.52 10.48
C LEU A 30 10.47 37.20 10.91
N LYS A 31 10.71 37.30 12.22
CA LYS A 31 11.96 37.86 12.74
C LYS A 31 13.14 37.01 12.30
N SER A 32 14.22 37.64 11.85
CA SER A 32 15.47 36.97 11.43
C SER A 32 16.08 36.09 12.52
N THR A 33 15.79 36.36 13.80
CA THR A 33 16.22 35.58 14.96
C THR A 33 15.54 34.23 15.09
N VAL A 34 14.43 33.98 14.39
CA VAL A 34 13.73 32.69 14.42
C VAL A 34 14.52 31.73 13.54
N SER A 35 15.18 30.73 14.14
CA SER A 35 16.00 29.75 13.41
C SER A 35 15.16 28.78 12.58
N ASP A 36 13.95 28.45 13.04
CA ASP A 36 13.03 27.53 12.36
C ASP A 36 11.59 28.09 12.35
N ILE A 37 10.95 28.06 11.19
CA ILE A 37 9.56 28.50 10.97
C ILE A 37 8.55 27.74 11.82
N CYS A 38 8.92 26.58 12.36
CA CYS A 38 8.09 25.82 13.30
C CYS A 38 7.81 26.55 14.62
N HIS A 39 8.63 27.56 14.93
CA HIS A 39 8.44 28.48 16.07
C HIS A 39 7.60 29.71 15.73
N ALA A 40 7.05 29.80 14.51
CA ALA A 40 6.20 30.92 14.16
C ALA A 40 4.92 30.88 15.02
N PRO A 41 4.62 31.96 15.77
CA PRO A 41 3.42 32.02 16.58
C PRO A 41 2.18 32.09 15.67
N PRO A 42 1.01 31.62 16.15
CA PRO A 42 -0.26 31.82 15.47
C PRO A 42 -0.53 33.29 15.20
N LEU A 43 -1.24 33.59 14.12
CA LEU A 43 -1.54 34.96 13.76
C LEU A 43 -2.53 35.54 14.78
N THR A 44 -2.09 36.50 15.59
CA THR A 44 -2.99 37.20 16.51
C THR A 44 -3.91 38.12 15.70
N LEU A 45 -5.20 37.79 15.64
CA LEU A 45 -6.19 38.73 15.17
C LEU A 45 -6.23 39.92 16.15
N PRO A 46 -6.35 41.18 15.67
CA PRO A 46 -6.49 42.32 16.55
C PRO A 46 -7.68 42.04 17.47
N ALA A 47 -7.41 41.90 18.77
CA ALA A 47 -8.49 41.94 19.75
C ALA A 47 -9.21 43.27 19.51
N ALA A 48 -10.54 43.24 19.36
CA ALA A 48 -11.32 44.47 19.35
C ALA A 48 -10.83 45.31 20.54
N SER A 49 -10.16 46.40 20.22
CA SER A 49 -9.37 47.17 21.17
C SER A 49 -10.25 47.53 22.34
N GLN A 50 -9.94 46.98 23.51
CA GLN A 50 -10.43 47.51 24.78
C GLN A 50 -9.77 48.87 24.96
N GLY A 51 -10.29 49.92 24.32
CA GLY A 51 -9.63 51.22 24.38
C GLY A 51 -10.31 52.40 23.71
N GLU A 52 -11.15 52.24 22.67
CA GLU A 52 -11.63 53.41 21.94
C GLU A 52 -13.12 53.37 21.57
N SER A 53 -13.91 54.15 22.33
CA SER A 53 -15.26 54.69 22.04
C SER A 53 -16.45 53.71 21.87
N PRO A 54 -17.64 54.03 22.44
CA PRO A 54 -18.82 53.18 22.39
C PRO A 54 -19.63 53.35 21.09
N GLN A 55 -19.02 53.37 19.90
CA GLN A 55 -19.77 53.54 18.65
C GLN A 55 -19.18 52.79 17.45
N LYS A 56 -19.37 51.47 17.47
CA LYS A 56 -19.81 50.57 16.38
C LYS A 56 -19.35 49.18 16.79
N LYS A 57 -20.27 48.41 17.37
CA LYS A 57 -20.09 46.98 17.59
C LYS A 57 -19.71 46.36 16.25
N ALA A 58 -18.42 46.13 16.02
CA ALA A 58 -17.99 45.20 14.99
C ALA A 58 -18.75 43.90 15.28
N ARG A 59 -19.65 43.52 14.38
CA ARG A 59 -20.36 42.24 14.46
C ARG A 59 -19.34 41.15 14.15
N VAL A 60 -18.52 40.81 15.14
CA VAL A 60 -17.59 39.68 15.06
C VAL A 60 -18.41 38.41 15.25
N HIS A 61 -18.85 37.80 14.15
CA HIS A 61 -19.70 36.61 14.17
C HIS A 61 -18.95 35.30 14.49
N SER A 62 -17.65 35.35 14.79
CA SER A 62 -16.84 34.19 15.14
C SER A 62 -15.60 34.64 15.88
N TYR A 63 -15.64 34.71 17.22
CA TYR A 63 -14.41 34.81 18.01
C TYR A 63 -13.95 33.40 18.34
N LYS A 64 -12.88 32.96 17.69
CA LYS A 64 -12.14 31.77 18.08
C LYS A 64 -10.93 32.21 18.90
N GLU A 65 -10.81 31.69 20.12
CA GLU A 65 -9.67 31.99 20.99
C GLU A 65 -8.36 31.58 20.29
N MET A 66 -7.34 32.44 20.33
CA MET A 66 -5.99 32.06 19.92
C MET A 66 -5.32 31.22 21.00
N PHE A 67 -4.49 30.26 20.60
CA PHE A 67 -3.86 29.31 21.53
C PHE A 67 -3.29 29.97 22.79
N ASN A 68 -3.70 29.46 23.94
CA ASN A 68 -3.24 29.88 25.25
C ASN A 68 -2.88 28.65 26.08
N GLY A 69 -1.60 28.51 26.44
CA GLY A 69 -1.10 27.35 27.19
C GLY A 69 -1.81 27.14 28.54
N GLY A 70 -2.16 28.22 29.25
CA GLY A 70 -2.87 28.14 30.53
C GLY A 70 -4.32 27.65 30.38
N ASN A 71 -5.03 28.11 29.33
CA ASN A 71 -6.36 27.60 29.01
C ASN A 71 -6.30 26.17 28.49
N CYS A 72 -5.30 25.84 27.67
CA CYS A 72 -5.04 24.50 27.18
C CYS A 72 -4.91 23.50 28.34
N VAL A 73 -4.00 23.75 29.30
CA VAL A 73 -3.81 22.88 30.46
C VAL A 73 -5.11 22.70 31.25
N ARG A 74 -5.83 23.79 31.55
CA ARG A 74 -7.10 23.72 32.31
C ARG A 74 -8.17 22.90 31.57
N SER A 75 -8.30 23.11 30.26
CA SER A 75 -9.26 22.39 29.42
C SER A 75 -8.89 20.91 29.27
N LEU A 76 -7.61 20.58 29.04
CA LEU A 76 -7.14 19.20 28.98
C LEU A 76 -7.31 18.48 30.33
N GLN A 77 -7.12 19.16 31.46
CA GLN A 77 -7.38 18.59 32.79
C GLN A 77 -8.87 18.31 33.01
N ARG A 78 -9.74 19.24 32.59
CA ARG A 78 -11.18 19.17 32.87
C ARG A 78 -11.97 18.32 31.88
N SER A 79 -11.79 18.56 30.59
CA SER A 79 -12.59 17.97 29.50
C SER A 79 -11.80 17.08 28.55
N LYS A 80 -10.48 16.94 28.75
CA LYS A 80 -9.56 16.17 27.87
C LYS A 80 -9.45 16.72 26.43
N VAL A 81 -10.03 17.88 26.15
CA VAL A 81 -10.04 18.51 24.82
C VAL A 81 -9.84 20.01 24.98
N TYR A 82 -9.00 20.60 24.12
CA TYR A 82 -8.84 22.05 23.97
C TYR A 82 -8.90 22.42 22.49
N GLU A 83 -9.60 23.50 22.15
CA GLU A 83 -9.71 23.98 20.77
C GLU A 83 -9.37 25.46 20.70
N ALA A 84 -8.48 25.83 19.77
CA ALA A 84 -8.05 27.21 19.58
C ALA A 84 -7.55 27.46 18.15
N GLY A 85 -7.43 28.72 17.76
CA GLY A 85 -6.66 29.12 16.58
C GLY A 85 -5.17 28.87 16.83
N GLY A 86 -4.49 28.24 15.88
CA GLY A 86 -3.10 27.82 16.02
C GLY A 86 -2.35 27.79 14.69
N SER A 87 -1.11 27.31 14.74
CA SER A 87 -0.22 27.20 13.58
C SER A 87 -0.08 25.76 13.13
N ILE A 88 -0.25 25.49 11.84
CA ILE A 88 -0.04 24.14 11.29
C ILE A 88 1.42 23.69 11.32
N LEU A 89 2.33 24.65 11.46
CA LEU A 89 3.77 24.39 11.54
C LEU A 89 4.14 23.70 12.84
N TRP A 90 3.19 23.62 13.78
CA TRP A 90 3.32 22.89 15.03
C TRP A 90 3.24 21.39 14.89
N MET A 91 2.78 20.90 13.74
CA MET A 91 2.72 19.49 13.44
C MET A 91 3.89 19.11 12.53
N SER A 92 4.46 17.94 12.80
CA SER A 92 5.37 17.32 11.84
C SER A 92 4.54 16.70 10.71
N PRO A 93 4.87 16.93 9.43
CA PRO A 93 4.30 16.14 8.34
C PRO A 93 4.74 14.68 8.41
N PHE A 94 5.89 14.40 9.05
CA PHE A 94 6.39 13.06 9.32
C PHE A 94 6.39 12.82 10.83
N PRO A 95 5.22 12.53 11.44
CA PRO A 95 5.17 12.32 12.88
C PRO A 95 6.05 11.12 13.25
N ALA A 96 7.05 11.35 14.08
CA ALA A 96 7.73 10.25 14.77
C ALA A 96 6.75 9.65 15.79
N PRO A 97 6.85 8.34 16.10
CA PRO A 97 6.16 7.80 17.26
C PRO A 97 6.57 8.63 18.48
N PRO A 98 5.63 9.14 19.29
CA PRO A 98 6.00 9.90 20.48
C PRO A 98 6.87 9.06 21.41
N GLU A 99 7.85 9.72 22.03
CA GLU A 99 8.85 9.05 22.89
C GLU A 99 8.17 8.19 23.98
N GLY A 100 8.69 6.97 24.18
CA GLY A 100 8.20 6.03 25.18
C GLY A 100 6.88 5.33 24.84
N LYS A 101 6.36 5.46 23.61
CA LYS A 101 5.16 4.74 23.15
C LYS A 101 5.50 3.48 22.34
N SER A 102 4.59 2.50 22.36
CA SER A 102 4.73 1.22 21.67
C SER A 102 4.75 1.37 20.14
N GLN A 103 5.27 0.37 19.43
CA GLN A 103 5.15 0.30 17.97
C GLN A 103 3.68 0.28 17.50
N GLU A 104 2.77 -0.29 18.30
CA GLU A 104 1.32 -0.27 18.05
C GLU A 104 0.74 1.16 18.17
N TYR A 105 1.23 1.98 19.10
CA TYR A 105 0.84 3.39 19.16
C TYR A 105 1.21 4.13 17.87
N GLY A 106 2.41 3.85 17.36
CA GLY A 106 2.90 4.39 16.09
C GLY A 106 2.10 3.90 14.88
N SER A 107 1.44 2.74 14.93
CA SER A 107 0.61 2.24 13.81
C SER A 107 -0.73 2.97 13.69
N VAL A 108 -1.31 3.45 14.79
CA VAL A 108 -2.60 4.14 14.79
C VAL A 108 -2.52 5.54 14.15
N ILE A 109 -1.39 6.24 14.34
CA ILE A 109 -1.17 7.64 13.94
C ILE A 109 -0.53 7.73 12.54
N LYS A 110 -0.27 6.61 11.87
CA LYS A 110 0.35 6.63 10.55
C LYS A 110 -0.48 7.51 9.60
N PRO A 111 0.20 8.31 8.75
CA PRO A 111 -0.48 8.95 7.64
C PRO A 111 -1.32 7.90 6.89
N SER A 112 -2.53 8.27 6.50
CA SER A 112 -3.32 7.45 5.59
C SER A 112 -2.50 7.19 4.32
N ASP A 113 -2.72 6.05 3.66
CA ASP A 113 -2.01 5.68 2.43
C ASP A 113 -2.49 6.53 1.23
N PHE A 114 -2.28 7.84 1.30
CA PHE A 114 -2.58 8.75 0.22
C PHE A 114 -1.42 8.81 -0.77
N THR A 115 -1.79 9.00 -2.03
CA THR A 115 -0.89 9.02 -3.18
C THR A 115 -0.47 10.45 -3.52
N TYR A 116 0.57 10.60 -4.33
CA TYR A 116 0.97 11.92 -4.82
C TYR A 116 -0.15 12.60 -5.61
N SER A 117 -0.89 11.86 -6.45
CA SER A 117 -2.03 12.41 -7.20
C SER A 117 -3.14 12.91 -6.28
N GLN A 118 -3.45 12.19 -5.19
CA GLN A 118 -4.41 12.66 -4.18
C GLN A 118 -3.91 13.92 -3.47
N MET A 119 -2.60 14.03 -3.21
CA MET A 119 -2.02 15.25 -2.65
C MET A 119 -2.14 16.44 -3.61
N VAL A 120 -1.91 16.24 -4.90
CA VAL A 120 -2.10 17.25 -5.95
C VAL A 120 -3.57 17.67 -6.03
N GLU A 121 -4.50 16.72 -6.06
CA GLU A 121 -5.95 17.00 -6.08
C GLU A 121 -6.38 17.83 -4.86
N ALA A 122 -5.89 17.47 -3.68
CA ALA A 122 -6.17 18.16 -2.43
C ALA A 122 -5.60 19.58 -2.36
N GLN A 123 -4.72 20.01 -3.29
CA GLN A 123 -4.31 21.41 -3.38
C GLN A 123 -5.47 22.34 -3.75
N SER A 124 -6.52 21.81 -4.39
CA SER A 124 -7.72 22.60 -4.69
C SER A 124 -8.45 23.06 -3.42
N LEU A 125 -8.18 22.43 -2.26
CA LEU A 125 -8.63 22.92 -0.95
C LEU A 125 -8.00 24.25 -0.54
N PHE A 126 -6.86 24.63 -1.15
CA PHE A 126 -6.10 25.83 -0.84
C PHE A 126 -6.18 26.89 -1.95
N GLN A 127 -7.37 27.03 -2.54
CA GLN A 127 -7.69 28.10 -3.47
C GLN A 127 -8.32 29.29 -2.72
N ALA A 128 -8.14 30.49 -3.28
CA ALA A 128 -8.80 31.69 -2.78
C ALA A 128 -10.32 31.49 -2.86
N SER A 129 -11.03 31.74 -1.76
CA SER A 129 -12.48 31.58 -1.75
C SER A 129 -13.15 32.88 -2.17
N ASP A 130 -14.04 32.81 -3.18
CA ASP A 130 -14.86 33.95 -3.62
C ASP A 130 -15.87 34.40 -2.56
N VAL A 131 -16.13 33.55 -1.55
CA VAL A 131 -17.02 33.86 -0.42
C VAL A 131 -16.46 35.00 0.44
N TYR A 132 -15.13 35.15 0.47
CA TYR A 132 -14.47 36.24 1.17
C TYR A 132 -13.97 37.26 0.17
N HIS A 133 -14.46 38.50 0.25
CA HIS A 133 -14.11 39.58 -0.67
C HIS A 133 -12.62 39.95 -0.71
N ASP A 134 -11.81 39.44 0.24
CA ASP A 134 -10.36 39.61 0.31
C ASP A 134 -9.58 38.48 -0.40
N GLY A 135 -10.27 37.48 -0.96
CA GLY A 135 -9.65 36.33 -1.62
C GLY A 135 -8.84 35.45 -0.66
N ARG A 136 -9.19 35.45 0.63
CA ARG A 136 -8.50 34.66 1.65
C ARG A 136 -8.57 33.16 1.37
N ILE A 137 -7.47 32.47 1.68
CA ILE A 137 -7.43 31.01 1.77
C ILE A 137 -7.72 30.63 3.23
N LEU A 138 -8.67 29.74 3.45
CA LEU A 138 -8.92 29.16 4.76
C LEU A 138 -8.33 27.76 4.84
N TYR A 139 -7.84 27.39 6.02
CA TYR A 139 -7.49 26.01 6.26
C TYR A 139 -8.78 25.16 6.27
N PRO A 140 -8.87 24.08 5.48
CA PRO A 140 -10.15 23.46 5.14
C PRO A 140 -10.80 22.69 6.30
N ASN A 141 -10.05 22.33 7.35
CA ASN A 141 -10.55 21.50 8.43
C ASN A 141 -10.01 21.88 9.81
N VAL A 142 -10.70 21.37 10.85
CA VAL A 142 -10.14 21.30 12.20
C VAL A 142 -9.03 20.26 12.21
N ILE A 143 -7.86 20.68 12.66
CA ILE A 143 -6.67 19.84 12.80
C ILE A 143 -6.73 19.20 14.16
N GLN A 144 -6.97 17.89 14.18
CA GLN A 144 -7.02 17.14 15.42
C GLN A 144 -5.63 16.62 15.75
N CYS A 145 -5.14 17.00 16.92
CA CYS A 145 -3.85 16.61 17.45
C CYS A 145 -4.03 15.92 18.80
N MET A 146 -3.01 15.22 19.26
CA MET A 146 -3.01 14.64 20.59
C MET A 146 -1.76 14.97 21.40
N VAL A 147 -1.92 14.85 22.71
CA VAL A 147 -0.87 14.75 23.70
C VAL A 147 -1.14 13.55 24.60
N SER A 148 -0.10 12.85 25.02
CA SER A 148 -0.22 11.67 25.89
C SER A 148 -0.18 12.01 27.38
N VAL A 149 0.45 13.14 27.73
CA VAL A 149 0.61 13.64 29.09
C VAL A 149 0.45 15.15 29.08
N ILE A 150 -0.16 15.69 30.14
CA ILE A 150 -0.11 17.13 30.40
C ILE A 150 1.25 17.43 31.03
N ASP A 151 2.22 17.77 30.19
CA ASP A 151 3.52 18.23 30.67
C ASP A 151 3.33 19.52 31.50
N PRO A 152 3.90 19.64 32.72
CA PRO A 152 3.94 20.90 33.46
C PRO A 152 4.46 22.09 32.65
N LEU A 153 5.32 21.85 31.66
CA LEU A 153 5.83 22.84 30.72
C LEU A 153 4.79 23.28 29.69
N LEU A 154 3.77 22.47 29.38
CA LEU A 154 2.71 22.79 28.42
C LEU A 154 1.95 24.08 28.78
N GLY A 155 1.87 24.41 30.08
CA GLY A 155 1.31 25.68 30.56
C GLY A 155 2.21 26.91 30.37
N LYS A 156 3.50 26.69 30.08
CA LYS A 156 4.51 27.73 29.78
C LYS A 156 4.83 27.82 28.28
N VAL A 157 4.43 26.82 27.51
CA VAL A 157 4.64 26.73 26.07
C VAL A 157 3.76 27.77 25.36
N LYS A 158 4.39 28.60 24.51
CA LYS A 158 3.70 29.55 23.63
C LYS A 158 3.48 29.00 22.22
N ASP A 159 4.20 27.93 21.86
CA ASP A 159 4.30 27.32 20.54
C ASP A 159 4.72 25.84 20.66
N PHE A 160 4.24 24.97 19.77
CA PHE A 160 4.69 23.56 19.75
C PHE A 160 5.59 23.33 18.55
N PRO A 161 6.92 23.40 18.65
CA PRO A 161 7.80 23.25 17.49
C PRO A 161 7.83 21.81 16.98
N GLN A 162 6.82 21.41 16.20
CA GLN A 162 6.65 20.08 15.60
C GLN A 162 6.45 18.92 16.57
N THR A 163 6.03 19.21 17.80
CA THR A 163 5.78 18.19 18.83
C THR A 163 4.33 17.72 18.91
N LEU A 164 3.39 18.42 18.25
CA LEU A 164 2.00 17.96 18.21
C LEU A 164 1.83 16.79 17.25
N SER A 165 1.39 15.66 17.79
CA SER A 165 1.10 14.46 17.03
C SER A 165 -0.26 14.60 16.35
N LEU A 166 -0.27 14.56 15.02
CA LEU A 166 -1.47 14.71 14.21
C LEU A 166 -2.31 13.42 14.23
N ILE A 167 -3.57 13.51 14.67
CA ILE A 167 -4.52 12.38 14.65
C ILE A 167 -5.07 12.18 13.22
N SER A 168 -5.42 13.28 12.56
CA SER A 168 -6.11 13.29 11.26
C SER A 168 -5.81 14.57 10.47
N GLY A 169 -6.16 14.59 9.18
CA GLY A 169 -5.87 15.74 8.33
C GLY A 169 -4.44 15.77 7.78
N HIS A 170 -3.79 14.60 7.68
CA HIS A 170 -2.49 14.45 7.04
C HIS A 170 -2.52 14.95 5.60
N LEU A 171 -3.48 14.49 4.78
CA LEU A 171 -3.56 14.89 3.38
C LEU A 171 -3.66 16.42 3.17
N PRO A 172 -4.57 17.16 3.84
CA PRO A 172 -4.58 18.62 3.79
C PRO A 172 -3.26 19.27 4.22
N LEU A 173 -2.58 18.76 5.24
CA LEU A 173 -1.29 19.31 5.68
C LEU A 173 -0.22 19.15 4.59
N TYR A 174 -0.17 17.99 3.95
CA TYR A 174 0.74 17.72 2.83
C TYR A 174 0.41 18.55 1.59
N ALA A 175 -0.86 18.67 1.24
CA ALA A 175 -1.32 19.51 0.14
C ALA A 175 -1.02 21.00 0.36
N TRP A 176 -1.07 21.47 1.62
CA TRP A 176 -0.62 22.83 1.96
C TRP A 176 0.88 23.02 1.68
N TRP A 177 1.73 22.08 2.12
CA TRP A 177 3.18 22.12 1.86
C TRP A 177 3.50 22.08 0.36
N LEU A 178 2.77 21.27 -0.41
CA LEU A 178 2.91 21.23 -1.86
C LEU A 178 2.50 22.56 -2.50
N SER A 179 1.40 23.17 -2.04
CA SER A 179 0.95 24.48 -2.52
C SER A 179 1.94 25.61 -2.21
N VAL A 180 2.60 25.56 -1.04
CA VAL A 180 3.68 26.48 -0.68
C VAL A 180 4.89 26.29 -1.59
N TYR A 181 5.28 25.03 -1.84
CA TYR A 181 6.38 24.71 -2.75
C TYR A 181 6.15 25.30 -4.15
N GLU A 182 4.98 25.07 -4.74
CA GLU A 182 4.63 25.60 -6.05
C GLU A 182 4.63 27.13 -6.07
N ALA A 183 3.99 27.77 -5.08
CA ALA A 183 3.98 29.24 -4.99
C ALA A 183 5.40 29.83 -4.88
N LEU A 184 6.32 29.14 -4.18
CA LEU A 184 7.74 29.54 -4.12
C LEU A 184 8.47 29.36 -5.46
N GLN A 185 8.12 28.36 -6.27
CA GLN A 185 8.69 28.17 -7.61
C GLN A 185 8.15 29.21 -8.59
N GLU A 186 6.86 29.52 -8.50
CA GLU A 186 6.17 30.51 -9.34
C GLU A 186 6.47 31.96 -8.93
N SER A 187 7.16 32.19 -7.80
CA SER A 187 7.34 33.51 -7.19
C SER A 187 6.01 34.24 -6.96
N ALA A 188 4.96 33.49 -6.60
CA ALA A 188 3.61 33.99 -6.41
C ALA A 188 3.43 34.54 -4.98
N ASP A 189 4.04 35.69 -4.70
CA ASP A 189 4.09 36.33 -3.38
C ASP A 189 2.71 36.46 -2.70
N ASP A 190 1.68 36.89 -3.45
CA ASP A 190 0.33 37.06 -2.92
C ASP A 190 -0.30 35.72 -2.50
N ARG A 191 -0.11 34.66 -3.30
CA ARG A 191 -0.57 33.31 -2.98
C ARG A 191 0.15 32.79 -1.75
N LEU A 192 1.46 33.01 -1.66
CA LEU A 192 2.29 32.59 -0.55
C LEU A 192 1.89 33.28 0.77
N LEU A 193 1.58 34.59 0.72
CA LEU A 193 1.06 35.33 1.86
C LEU A 193 -0.28 34.77 2.35
N ARG A 194 -1.20 34.46 1.43
CA ARG A 194 -2.51 33.88 1.78
C ARG A 194 -2.39 32.46 2.36
N LEU A 195 -1.50 31.63 1.79
CA LEU A 195 -1.19 30.30 2.31
C LEU A 195 -0.57 30.38 3.72
N TRP A 196 0.34 31.34 3.93
CA TRP A 196 0.94 31.61 5.23
C TRP A 196 -0.12 31.99 6.28
N GLN A 197 -1.00 32.93 5.95
CA GLN A 197 -2.11 33.31 6.83
C GLN A 197 -3.06 32.14 7.11
N ALA A 198 -3.39 31.32 6.11
CA ALA A 198 -4.20 30.12 6.29
C ALA A 198 -3.54 29.15 7.30
N GLY A 199 -2.24 28.92 7.15
CA GLY A 199 -1.46 28.04 8.04
C GLY A 199 -1.37 28.54 9.48
N LEU A 200 -1.29 29.87 9.69
CA LEU A 200 -1.20 30.47 11.02
C LEU A 200 -2.56 30.73 11.70
N THR A 201 -3.67 30.50 10.99
CA THR A 201 -5.03 30.71 11.50
C THR A 201 -5.85 29.41 11.51
N ALA A 202 -5.19 28.27 11.33
CA ALA A 202 -5.84 26.98 11.35
C ALA A 202 -6.48 26.70 12.71
N THR A 203 -7.57 25.94 12.68
CA THR A 203 -8.21 25.49 13.91
C THR A 203 -7.54 24.23 14.40
N ILE A 204 -6.96 24.26 15.60
CA ILE A 204 -6.33 23.10 16.21
C ILE A 204 -7.18 22.63 17.39
N GLN A 205 -7.44 21.34 17.44
CA GLN A 205 -8.11 20.67 18.54
C GLN A 205 -7.16 19.63 19.14
N ILE A 206 -6.71 19.87 20.37
CA ILE A 206 -5.76 19.03 21.09
C ILE A 206 -6.54 18.11 22.03
N HIS A 207 -6.29 16.81 21.91
CA HIS A 207 -6.88 15.77 22.75
C HIS A 207 -5.84 15.21 23.72
N LEU A 208 -6.20 15.08 24.99
CA LEU A 208 -5.43 14.27 25.94
C LEU A 208 -5.86 12.82 25.81
N VAL A 209 -4.95 11.98 25.33
CA VAL A 209 -5.23 10.58 24.98
C VAL A 209 -4.53 9.65 25.97
N ASP A 210 -5.32 8.84 26.66
CA ASP A 210 -4.86 7.94 27.72
C ASP A 210 -4.61 6.50 27.26
N SER A 211 -5.13 6.12 26.10
CA SER A 211 -5.10 4.75 25.59
C SER A 211 -5.18 4.66 24.07
N ASP A 212 -4.61 3.59 23.52
CA ASP A 212 -4.56 3.31 22.08
C ASP A 212 -5.97 3.12 21.50
N GLY A 213 -6.89 2.57 22.30
CA GLY A 213 -8.31 2.47 21.94
C GLY A 213 -8.98 3.83 21.82
N GLN A 214 -8.75 4.74 22.78
CA GLN A 214 -9.26 6.10 22.68
C GLN A 214 -8.70 6.81 21.44
N LEU A 215 -7.41 6.63 21.16
CA LEU A 215 -6.75 7.16 19.97
C LEU A 215 -7.39 6.65 18.68
N ALA A 216 -7.52 5.33 18.55
CA ALA A 216 -8.11 4.70 17.38
C ALA A 216 -9.55 5.18 17.13
N ARG A 217 -10.34 5.34 18.21
CA ARG A 217 -11.69 5.92 18.13
C ARG A 217 -11.67 7.36 17.61
N LEU A 218 -10.76 8.20 18.12
CA LEU A 218 -10.62 9.59 17.67
C LEU A 218 -10.18 9.66 16.20
N CYS A 219 -9.25 8.81 15.78
CA CYS A 219 -8.82 8.70 14.38
C CYS A 219 -10.00 8.36 13.45
N ILE A 220 -10.77 7.31 13.78
CA ILE A 220 -11.93 6.89 12.98
C ILE A 220 -12.98 8.01 12.93
N ALA A 221 -13.33 8.60 14.08
CA ALA A 221 -14.31 9.67 14.14
C ALA A 221 -13.86 10.92 13.36
N SER A 222 -12.56 11.25 13.42
CA SER A 222 -11.99 12.34 12.64
C SER A 222 -12.08 12.08 11.15
N SER A 223 -11.68 10.88 10.71
CA SER A 223 -11.76 10.49 9.31
C SER A 223 -13.20 10.65 8.81
N GLU A 224 -14.19 10.13 9.53
CA GLU A 224 -15.60 10.28 9.16
C GLU A 224 -16.06 11.74 9.06
N ALA A 225 -15.53 12.63 9.89
CA ALA A 225 -15.83 14.06 9.83
C ALA A 225 -15.22 14.74 8.58
N LEU A 226 -14.13 14.19 8.04
CA LEU A 226 -13.43 14.72 6.86
C LEU A 226 -13.95 14.13 5.54
N ARG A 227 -15.01 13.31 5.55
CA ARG A 227 -15.43 12.56 4.36
C ARG A 227 -15.85 13.33 3.14
N ASN A 228 -16.21 14.59 3.32
CA ASN A 228 -16.59 15.47 2.22
C ASN A 228 -15.39 16.24 1.66
N LEU A 229 -14.21 16.14 2.29
CA LEU A 229 -12.99 16.79 1.84
C LEU A 229 -12.19 15.78 1.02
N GLN A 230 -12.20 15.97 -0.31
CA GLN A 230 -11.40 15.28 -1.34
C GLN A 230 -10.29 14.37 -0.78
N ALA A 231 -10.53 13.05 -0.79
CA ALA A 231 -9.57 12.02 -0.39
C ALA A 231 -8.98 12.12 1.04
N SER A 232 -9.49 13.00 1.91
CA SER A 232 -8.98 13.22 3.27
C SER A 232 -9.45 12.17 4.29
N ASN A 233 -10.22 11.19 3.84
CA ASN A 233 -10.60 10.02 4.61
C ASN A 233 -9.45 9.04 4.76
N ASP A 234 -9.55 8.24 5.81
CA ASP A 234 -8.76 7.03 5.95
C ASP A 234 -8.95 6.10 4.76
N SER A 235 -7.83 5.50 4.34
CA SER A 235 -7.90 4.32 3.49
C SER A 235 -8.64 3.19 4.22
N LEU A 236 -9.23 2.27 3.46
CA LEU A 236 -9.83 1.05 4.03
C LEU A 236 -8.87 0.32 4.97
N MET A 237 -7.58 0.28 4.61
CA MET A 237 -6.55 -0.40 5.40
C MET A 237 -6.32 0.31 6.74
N ALA A 238 -6.16 1.65 6.72
CA ALA A 238 -6.03 2.44 7.94
C ALA A 238 -7.26 2.28 8.85
N PHE A 239 -8.46 2.27 8.28
CA PHE A 239 -9.69 2.00 9.01
C PHE A 239 -9.67 0.61 9.67
N CYS A 240 -9.34 -0.45 8.93
CA CYS A 240 -9.30 -1.82 9.47
C CYS A 240 -8.28 -1.95 10.61
N GLU A 241 -7.08 -1.41 10.44
CA GLU A 241 -6.04 -1.40 11.48
C GLU A 241 -6.53 -0.72 12.77
N ARG A 242 -7.11 0.48 12.64
CA ARG A 242 -7.63 1.26 13.77
C ARG A 242 -8.84 0.58 14.43
N LEU A 243 -9.74 0.00 13.64
CA LEU A 243 -10.90 -0.72 14.16
C LEU A 243 -10.46 -1.90 15.04
N VAL A 244 -9.46 -2.67 14.61
CA VAL A 244 -8.98 -3.81 15.41
C VAL A 244 -8.28 -3.35 16.70
N VAL A 245 -7.51 -2.26 16.67
CA VAL A 245 -6.93 -1.67 17.89
C VAL A 245 -8.04 -1.24 18.85
N LEU A 246 -9.07 -0.57 18.33
CA LEU A 246 -10.22 -0.14 19.12
C LEU A 246 -10.95 -1.32 19.76
N THR A 247 -11.29 -2.37 18.99
CA THR A 247 -12.05 -3.50 19.54
C THR A 247 -11.26 -4.32 20.55
N LYS A 248 -9.94 -4.50 20.35
CA LYS A 248 -9.04 -5.11 21.33
C LYS A 248 -9.02 -4.34 22.65
N SER A 249 -9.10 -3.00 22.60
CA SER A 249 -9.09 -2.14 23.80
C SER A 249 -10.32 -2.34 24.70
N TYR A 250 -11.44 -2.83 24.17
CA TYR A 250 -12.64 -3.05 24.97
C TYR A 250 -12.50 -4.23 25.94
N LYS A 251 -11.54 -5.14 25.74
CA LYS A 251 -11.30 -6.33 26.59
C LYS A 251 -12.57 -7.19 26.79
N VAL A 252 -13.43 -7.26 25.77
CA VAL A 252 -14.65 -8.06 25.80
C VAL A 252 -14.47 -9.32 24.96
N GLN A 253 -14.98 -10.45 25.45
CA GLN A 253 -14.82 -11.75 24.77
C GLN A 253 -15.89 -12.01 23.71
N LYS A 254 -17.13 -11.56 23.92
CA LYS A 254 -18.24 -11.83 23.00
C LYS A 254 -18.30 -10.78 21.90
N GLN A 255 -18.42 -11.24 20.66
CA GLN A 255 -18.51 -10.36 19.49
C GLN A 255 -19.73 -9.42 19.52
N GLN A 256 -20.87 -9.86 20.05
CA GLN A 256 -22.07 -9.03 20.15
C GLN A 256 -21.85 -7.82 21.07
N ASP A 257 -21.19 -8.03 22.21
CA ASP A 257 -20.89 -6.96 23.16
C ASP A 257 -19.92 -5.93 22.55
N VAL A 258 -18.98 -6.38 21.69
CA VAL A 258 -18.11 -5.49 20.91
C VAL A 258 -18.94 -4.62 19.96
N LEU A 259 -19.89 -5.21 19.23
CA LEU A 259 -20.77 -4.46 18.30
C LEU A 259 -21.66 -3.46 19.04
N ASP A 260 -22.23 -3.86 20.18
CA ASP A 260 -23.05 -2.98 21.01
C ASP A 260 -22.22 -1.80 21.55
N ARG A 261 -20.94 -2.06 21.88
CA ARG A 261 -20.02 -1.00 22.29
C ARG A 261 -19.65 -0.07 21.15
N LEU A 262 -19.32 -0.58 19.97
CA LEU A 262 -19.05 0.23 18.77
C LEU A 262 -20.24 1.15 18.45
N LYS A 263 -21.46 0.62 18.55
CA LYS A 263 -22.70 1.39 18.35
C LYS A 263 -22.86 2.48 19.41
N LYS A 264 -22.64 2.16 20.69
CA LYS A 264 -22.68 3.13 21.80
C LYS A 264 -21.65 4.24 21.63
N ASP A 265 -20.46 3.89 21.15
CA ASP A 265 -19.37 4.82 20.92
C ASP A 265 -19.53 5.62 19.61
N GLY A 266 -20.57 5.35 18.82
CA GLY A 266 -20.90 6.07 17.58
C GLY A 266 -19.90 5.80 16.45
N VAL A 267 -19.27 4.63 16.43
CA VAL A 267 -18.25 4.29 15.44
C VAL A 267 -18.91 3.98 14.09
N LEU A 268 -18.50 4.73 13.07
CA LEU A 268 -19.00 4.62 11.70
C LEU A 268 -17.85 4.38 10.73
N PHE A 269 -18.17 3.83 9.57
CA PHE A 269 -17.31 3.79 8.41
C PHE A 269 -18.12 4.15 7.16
N GLN A 270 -17.68 5.17 6.43
CA GLN A 270 -18.39 5.74 5.27
C GLN A 270 -19.85 6.07 5.61
N GLY A 271 -20.08 6.64 6.79
CA GLY A 271 -21.41 7.00 7.30
C GLY A 271 -22.29 5.84 7.75
N ARG A 272 -21.78 4.60 7.77
CA ARG A 272 -22.55 3.40 8.15
C ARG A 272 -22.05 2.83 9.48
N ALA A 273 -22.97 2.33 10.29
CA ALA A 273 -22.63 1.63 11.53
C ALA A 273 -21.89 0.33 11.24
N ILE A 274 -20.93 -0.01 12.11
CA ILE A 274 -20.17 -1.25 11.99
C ILE A 274 -21.06 -2.44 12.32
N ASN A 275 -21.18 -3.37 11.38
CA ASN A 275 -21.89 -4.64 11.57
C ASN A 275 -20.91 -5.80 11.75
N LYS A 276 -21.45 -6.99 12.04
CA LYS A 276 -20.66 -8.22 12.23
C LYS A 276 -19.73 -8.50 11.04
N ASN A 277 -20.22 -8.37 9.81
CA ASN A 277 -19.45 -8.67 8.60
C ASN A 277 -18.27 -7.72 8.44
N VAL A 278 -18.46 -6.42 8.69
CA VAL A 278 -17.38 -5.42 8.63
C VAL A 278 -16.32 -5.70 9.69
N LEU A 279 -16.73 -6.05 10.91
CA LEU A 279 -15.80 -6.36 12.00
C LEU A 279 -14.94 -7.59 11.65
N VAL A 280 -15.57 -8.69 11.23
CA VAL A 280 -14.84 -9.92 10.84
C VAL A 280 -13.93 -9.67 9.64
N ALA A 281 -14.40 -8.89 8.65
CA ALA A 281 -13.61 -8.53 7.50
C ALA A 281 -12.38 -7.72 7.88
N ALA A 282 -12.52 -6.72 8.75
CA ALA A 282 -11.40 -5.91 9.22
C ALA A 282 -10.34 -6.73 9.96
N GLU A 283 -10.77 -7.64 10.85
CA GLU A 283 -9.87 -8.55 11.56
C GLU A 283 -9.13 -9.49 10.59
N SER A 284 -9.83 -10.00 9.59
CA SER A 284 -9.25 -10.89 8.57
C SER A 284 -8.25 -10.15 7.68
N ILE A 285 -8.59 -8.93 7.23
CA ILE A 285 -7.70 -8.07 6.45
C ILE A 285 -6.45 -7.76 7.26
N GLN A 286 -6.57 -7.28 8.49
CA GLN A 286 -5.41 -6.94 9.33
C GLN A 286 -4.50 -8.16 9.56
N ARG A 287 -5.07 -9.35 9.74
CA ARG A 287 -4.31 -10.59 10.00
C ARG A 287 -3.49 -11.05 8.79
N HIS A 288 -3.98 -10.84 7.57
CA HIS A 288 -3.38 -11.40 6.36
C HIS A 288 -2.74 -10.36 5.43
N MET A 289 -2.80 -9.07 5.79
CA MET A 289 -2.22 -8.00 4.98
C MET A 289 -0.71 -7.89 5.24
N SER A 290 0.11 -8.37 4.29
CA SER A 290 1.55 -8.13 4.30
C SER A 290 1.90 -6.71 3.81
N PRO A 291 3.11 -6.20 4.09
CA PRO A 291 3.58 -4.92 3.55
C PRO A 291 3.50 -4.86 2.01
N GLU A 292 3.85 -5.95 1.33
CA GLU A 292 3.86 -6.04 -0.14
C GLU A 292 2.43 -6.04 -0.70
N ALA A 293 1.50 -6.76 -0.05
CA ALA A 293 0.08 -6.72 -0.39
C ALA A 293 -0.49 -5.30 -0.24
N ARG A 294 -0.14 -4.62 0.86
CA ARG A 294 -0.55 -3.24 1.15
C ARG A 294 -0.05 -2.27 0.08
N GLN A 295 1.23 -2.37 -0.29
CA GLN A 295 1.83 -1.56 -1.35
C GLN A 295 1.12 -1.78 -2.70
N THR A 296 0.82 -3.04 -3.04
CA THR A 296 0.12 -3.37 -4.27
C THR A 296 -1.32 -2.83 -4.29
N LEU A 297 -2.03 -2.84 -3.15
CA LEU A 297 -3.36 -2.24 -3.05
C LEU A 297 -3.35 -0.72 -3.19
N VAL A 298 -2.34 -0.05 -2.63
CA VAL A 298 -2.15 1.40 -2.81
C VAL A 298 -1.91 1.70 -4.28
N TYR A 299 -1.06 0.93 -4.95
CA TYR A 299 -0.84 1.04 -6.39
C TYR A 299 -2.14 0.89 -7.19
N LEU A 300 -2.88 -0.20 -6.96
CA LEU A 300 -4.15 -0.48 -7.64
C LEU A 300 -5.18 0.63 -7.42
N SER A 301 -5.31 1.11 -6.18
CA SER A 301 -6.24 2.19 -5.83
C SER A 301 -5.82 3.51 -6.48
N SER A 302 -4.52 3.79 -6.56
CA SER A 302 -3.98 5.00 -7.17
C SER A 302 -4.19 5.05 -8.69
N LYS A 303 -3.97 3.92 -9.37
CA LYS A 303 -3.98 3.87 -10.84
C LYS A 303 -5.38 3.60 -11.40
N TYR A 304 -6.13 2.71 -10.75
CA TYR A 304 -7.43 2.24 -11.27
C TYR A 304 -8.63 2.69 -10.44
N GLY A 305 -8.40 3.40 -9.33
CA GLY A 305 -9.43 3.89 -8.43
C GLY A 305 -9.80 2.91 -7.31
N THR A 306 -10.41 3.43 -6.25
CA THR A 306 -10.76 2.64 -5.05
C THR A 306 -11.88 1.62 -5.31
N SER A 307 -12.76 1.87 -6.28
CA SER A 307 -13.87 0.99 -6.66
C SER A 307 -13.42 -0.42 -7.06
N VAL A 308 -12.16 -0.57 -7.48
CA VAL A 308 -11.60 -1.86 -7.90
C VAL A 308 -11.55 -2.85 -6.74
N LEU A 309 -10.83 -2.54 -5.67
CA LEU A 309 -10.66 -3.46 -4.52
C LEU A 309 -10.91 -2.84 -3.15
N THR A 310 -10.77 -1.53 -2.98
CA THR A 310 -10.63 -0.89 -1.65
C THR A 310 -11.81 0.00 -1.25
N GLU A 311 -12.85 0.11 -2.08
CA GLU A 311 -14.05 0.90 -1.77
C GLU A 311 -14.81 0.35 -0.55
N GLN A 312 -14.90 -0.98 -0.44
CA GLN A 312 -15.62 -1.66 0.63
C GLN A 312 -14.84 -2.89 1.12
N VAL A 313 -14.96 -3.22 2.41
CA VAL A 313 -14.33 -4.39 3.04
C VAL A 313 -14.65 -5.73 2.34
N GLY A 314 -15.81 -5.82 1.69
CA GLY A 314 -16.36 -7.09 1.20
C GLY A 314 -15.51 -7.77 0.12
N LYS A 315 -14.95 -7.00 -0.83
CA LYS A 315 -14.17 -7.58 -1.94
C LYS A 315 -12.88 -8.22 -1.41
N LEU A 316 -12.09 -7.47 -0.66
CA LEU A 316 -10.83 -7.97 -0.08
C LEU A 316 -11.06 -9.13 0.87
N TYR A 317 -12.08 -9.06 1.73
CA TYR A 317 -12.39 -10.15 2.63
C TYR A 317 -12.74 -11.44 1.89
N LYS A 318 -13.54 -11.36 0.82
CA LYS A 318 -13.87 -12.52 -0.02
C LYS A 318 -12.64 -13.09 -0.72
N ILE A 319 -11.73 -12.24 -1.22
CA ILE A 319 -10.45 -12.68 -1.79
C ILE A 319 -9.67 -13.48 -0.74
N ILE A 320 -9.51 -12.95 0.47
CA ILE A 320 -8.79 -13.62 1.56
C ILE A 320 -9.44 -14.96 1.90
N LEU A 321 -10.76 -15.01 2.06
CA LEU A 321 -11.48 -16.28 2.34
C LEU A 321 -11.27 -17.31 1.23
N MET A 322 -11.32 -16.89 -0.03
CA MET A 322 -11.12 -17.78 -1.17
C MET A 322 -9.69 -18.30 -1.22
N ILE A 323 -8.70 -17.45 -0.95
CA ILE A 323 -7.29 -17.85 -0.81
C ILE A 323 -7.15 -18.86 0.31
N SER A 324 -7.57 -18.55 1.54
CA SER A 324 -7.45 -19.47 2.67
C SER A 324 -8.11 -20.83 2.42
N ARG A 325 -9.21 -20.87 1.67
CA ARG A 325 -9.88 -22.12 1.30
C ARG A 325 -9.09 -22.95 0.28
N LEU A 326 -8.48 -22.30 -0.71
CA LEU A 326 -7.85 -22.97 -1.85
C LEU A 326 -6.34 -23.19 -1.69
N THR A 327 -5.67 -22.43 -0.81
CA THR A 327 -4.23 -22.58 -0.55
C THR A 327 -3.93 -23.99 -0.04
N SER A 328 -4.73 -24.53 0.90
CA SER A 328 -4.49 -25.86 1.47
C SER A 328 -4.48 -26.99 0.43
N SER A 329 -5.21 -26.86 -0.67
CA SER A 329 -5.26 -27.89 -1.72
C SER A 329 -4.30 -27.62 -2.89
N ARG A 330 -3.96 -26.36 -3.17
CA ARG A 330 -3.16 -25.98 -4.36
C ARG A 330 -1.70 -25.62 -4.06
N LEU A 331 -1.43 -25.17 -2.84
CA LEU A 331 -0.15 -24.63 -2.39
C LEU A 331 0.07 -25.02 -0.91
N PRO A 332 0.21 -26.33 -0.61
CA PRO A 332 0.36 -26.80 0.77
C PRO A 332 1.62 -26.20 1.41
N GLY A 333 1.50 -25.74 2.65
CA GLY A 333 2.59 -25.12 3.41
C GLY A 333 2.70 -23.59 3.27
N GLU A 334 2.02 -23.00 2.29
CA GLU A 334 2.06 -21.55 2.09
C GLU A 334 1.10 -20.79 3.01
N ASN A 335 1.53 -19.63 3.50
CA ASN A 335 0.69 -18.75 4.32
C ASN A 335 -0.24 -17.91 3.43
N THR A 336 -1.52 -17.81 3.81
CA THR A 336 -2.52 -16.94 3.15
C THR A 336 -2.02 -15.51 2.91
N ALA A 337 -1.22 -14.93 3.82
CA ALA A 337 -0.70 -13.57 3.67
C ALA A 337 0.25 -13.42 2.46
N ASN A 338 1.16 -14.39 2.27
CA ASN A 338 2.08 -14.42 1.13
C ASN A 338 1.29 -14.63 -0.17
N ILE A 339 0.34 -15.57 -0.16
CA ILE A 339 -0.48 -15.83 -1.35
C ILE A 339 -1.36 -14.63 -1.71
N LEU A 340 -1.86 -13.88 -0.72
CA LEU A 340 -2.58 -12.63 -0.95
C LEU A 340 -1.73 -11.62 -1.71
N SER A 341 -0.46 -11.42 -1.32
CA SER A 341 0.42 -10.47 -2.01
C SER A 341 0.74 -10.91 -3.44
N LEU A 342 0.92 -12.21 -3.68
CA LEU A 342 1.10 -12.76 -5.03
C LEU A 342 -0.15 -12.59 -5.91
N VAL A 343 -1.35 -12.91 -5.37
CA VAL A 343 -2.63 -12.75 -6.10
C VAL A 343 -2.87 -11.28 -6.45
N LEU A 344 -2.64 -10.36 -5.52
CA LEU A 344 -2.79 -8.93 -5.79
C LEU A 344 -1.80 -8.44 -6.85
N SER A 345 -0.55 -8.94 -6.81
CA SER A 345 0.46 -8.60 -7.82
C SER A 345 0.06 -9.12 -9.20
N GLN A 346 -0.49 -10.33 -9.27
CA GLN A 346 -0.98 -10.89 -10.53
C GLN A 346 -2.17 -10.11 -11.11
N ILE A 347 -3.10 -9.65 -10.25
CA ILE A 347 -4.19 -8.75 -10.68
C ILE A 347 -3.62 -7.43 -11.22
N ALA A 348 -2.61 -6.86 -10.55
CA ALA A 348 -1.97 -5.63 -10.99
C ALA A 348 -1.25 -5.79 -12.34
N ASN A 349 -0.51 -6.88 -12.53
CA ASN A 349 0.12 -7.22 -13.80
C ASN A 349 -0.93 -7.38 -14.90
N ALA A 350 -2.02 -8.11 -14.62
CA ALA A 350 -3.07 -8.37 -15.60
C ALA A 350 -3.84 -7.11 -16.03
N LEU A 351 -4.03 -6.15 -15.12
CA LEU A 351 -4.62 -4.85 -15.46
C LEU A 351 -3.67 -4.00 -16.30
N ASP A 352 -2.38 -3.97 -15.94
CA ASP A 352 -1.38 -3.17 -16.65
C ASP A 352 -1.15 -3.64 -18.08
N LEU A 353 -1.18 -4.96 -18.29
CA LEU A 353 -1.07 -5.60 -19.60
C LEU A 353 -2.41 -5.67 -20.36
N GLU A 354 -3.46 -5.02 -19.84
CA GLU A 354 -4.81 -4.96 -20.43
C GLU A 354 -5.51 -6.33 -20.66
N ILE A 355 -4.97 -7.41 -20.09
CA ILE A 355 -5.56 -8.76 -20.08
C ILE A 355 -6.86 -8.77 -19.28
N LEU A 356 -6.87 -7.97 -18.20
CA LEU A 356 -8.01 -7.81 -17.32
C LEU A 356 -8.53 -6.37 -17.39
N LYS A 357 -9.86 -6.22 -17.38
CA LYS A 357 -10.52 -4.91 -17.31
C LYS A 357 -11.02 -4.65 -15.89
N THR A 358 -10.99 -3.39 -15.47
CA THR A 358 -11.51 -2.97 -14.15
C THR A 358 -12.99 -3.34 -13.95
N SER A 359 -13.78 -3.36 -15.03
CA SER A 359 -15.18 -3.79 -15.03
C SER A 359 -15.39 -5.27 -14.65
N GLN A 360 -14.35 -6.11 -14.77
CA GLN A 360 -14.39 -7.52 -14.37
C GLN A 360 -14.08 -7.72 -12.87
N LEU A 361 -13.56 -6.69 -12.19
CA LEU A 361 -13.21 -6.72 -10.76
C LEU A 361 -14.42 -6.46 -9.85
N THR A 362 -15.54 -7.09 -10.18
CA THR A 362 -16.72 -7.15 -9.31
C THR A 362 -16.52 -8.22 -8.23
N GLY A 363 -17.31 -8.18 -7.16
CA GLY A 363 -17.23 -9.23 -6.13
C GLY A 363 -17.45 -10.64 -6.71
N GLU A 364 -18.35 -10.75 -7.69
CA GLU A 364 -18.63 -11.99 -8.40
C GLU A 364 -17.51 -12.37 -9.39
N GLY A 365 -16.98 -11.44 -10.17
CA GLY A 365 -15.88 -11.73 -11.09
C GLY A 365 -14.60 -12.15 -10.35
N LEU A 366 -14.36 -11.57 -9.18
CA LEU A 366 -13.22 -11.91 -8.32
C LEU A 366 -13.35 -13.29 -7.68
N THR A 367 -14.51 -13.60 -7.11
CA THR A 367 -14.67 -14.74 -6.17
C THR A 367 -15.78 -15.73 -6.51
N GLY A 368 -16.51 -15.51 -7.60
CA GLY A 368 -17.67 -16.29 -8.02
C GLY A 368 -18.99 -15.83 -7.38
N LYS A 369 -20.10 -16.45 -7.82
CA LYS A 369 -21.43 -16.21 -7.24
C LYS A 369 -21.49 -16.74 -5.80
N GLU A 370 -22.05 -15.93 -4.89
CA GLU A 370 -22.27 -16.36 -3.51
C GLU A 370 -23.12 -17.64 -3.46
N GLY A 371 -22.72 -18.58 -2.59
CA GLY A 371 -23.42 -19.87 -2.41
C GLY A 371 -23.15 -20.92 -3.49
N LYS A 372 -22.40 -20.59 -4.56
CA LYS A 372 -21.83 -21.62 -5.43
C LYS A 372 -20.43 -21.97 -4.93
N ASP A 373 -20.24 -23.21 -4.54
CA ASP A 373 -18.89 -23.70 -4.25
C ASP A 373 -18.03 -23.55 -5.50
N ALA A 374 -16.79 -23.08 -5.32
CA ALA A 374 -15.82 -22.99 -6.41
C ALA A 374 -15.56 -24.36 -7.05
N GLN A 375 -15.88 -25.45 -6.34
CA GLN A 375 -15.81 -26.83 -6.81
C GLN A 375 -16.94 -27.21 -7.79
N ASN A 376 -18.02 -26.44 -7.85
CA ASN A 376 -19.17 -26.72 -8.74
C ASN A 376 -19.12 -25.91 -10.04
N ILE A 377 -17.99 -25.28 -10.34
CA ILE A 377 -17.79 -24.58 -11.61
C ILE A 377 -17.40 -25.64 -12.65
N THR A 378 -18.21 -25.76 -13.70
CA THR A 378 -17.96 -26.70 -14.81
C THR A 378 -17.54 -25.99 -16.10
N ASN A 379 -17.79 -24.69 -16.20
CA ASN A 379 -17.41 -23.87 -17.34
C ASN A 379 -16.15 -23.05 -17.04
N ALA A 380 -15.15 -23.12 -17.92
CA ALA A 380 -13.88 -22.38 -17.81
C ALA A 380 -14.09 -20.85 -17.77
N ASP A 381 -15.11 -20.35 -18.46
CA ASP A 381 -15.41 -18.91 -18.50
C ASP A 381 -15.96 -18.38 -17.17
N ASP A 382 -16.57 -19.26 -16.37
CA ASP A 382 -17.14 -18.92 -15.06
C ASP A 382 -16.08 -18.98 -13.93
N VAL A 383 -14.82 -19.33 -14.24
CA VAL A 383 -13.74 -19.40 -13.25
C VAL A 383 -13.43 -18.00 -12.72
N PRO A 384 -13.53 -17.78 -11.38
CA PRO A 384 -13.23 -16.50 -10.77
C PRO A 384 -11.76 -16.13 -10.89
N ILE A 385 -11.48 -14.83 -10.98
CA ILE A 385 -10.13 -14.28 -11.18
C ILE A 385 -9.17 -14.76 -10.08
N VAL A 386 -9.60 -14.84 -8.82
CA VAL A 386 -8.74 -15.32 -7.72
C VAL A 386 -8.39 -16.80 -7.89
N SER A 387 -9.34 -17.64 -8.33
CA SER A 387 -9.06 -19.06 -8.63
C SER A 387 -8.01 -19.18 -9.72
N LEU A 388 -8.15 -18.37 -10.76
CA LEU A 388 -7.25 -18.35 -11.91
C LEU A 388 -5.83 -17.91 -11.51
N CYS A 389 -5.71 -16.84 -10.73
CA CYS A 389 -4.42 -16.39 -10.17
C CYS A 389 -3.78 -17.49 -9.31
N LEU A 390 -4.56 -18.16 -8.46
CA LEU A 390 -4.05 -19.26 -7.63
C LEU A 390 -3.58 -20.46 -8.47
N THR A 391 -4.29 -20.79 -9.54
CA THR A 391 -3.84 -21.84 -10.48
C THR A 391 -2.53 -21.44 -11.14
N GLN A 392 -2.42 -20.21 -11.62
CA GLN A 392 -1.19 -19.71 -12.23
C GLN A 392 -0.01 -19.74 -11.25
N ILE A 393 -0.21 -19.26 -10.01
CA ILE A 393 0.81 -19.31 -8.95
C ILE A 393 1.20 -20.77 -8.64
N SER A 394 0.23 -21.68 -8.58
CA SER A 394 0.50 -23.11 -8.36
C SER A 394 1.31 -23.73 -9.50
N VAL A 395 1.00 -23.42 -10.76
CA VAL A 395 1.79 -23.86 -11.93
C VAL A 395 3.21 -23.30 -11.85
N ALA A 396 3.36 -22.00 -11.57
CA ALA A 396 4.65 -21.35 -11.44
C ALA A 396 5.50 -21.93 -10.28
N PHE A 397 4.87 -22.25 -9.16
CA PHE A 397 5.52 -22.86 -8.01
C PHE A 397 6.01 -24.27 -8.33
N ASN A 398 5.15 -25.10 -8.94
CA ASN A 398 5.51 -26.43 -9.41
C ASN A 398 6.69 -26.38 -10.40
N ALA A 399 6.62 -25.51 -11.40
CA ALA A 399 7.71 -25.35 -12.37
C ALA A 399 9.02 -24.94 -11.69
N ASN A 400 8.99 -23.97 -10.77
CA ASN A 400 10.17 -23.56 -10.00
C ASN A 400 10.73 -24.71 -9.13
N GLN A 401 9.87 -25.51 -8.50
CA GLN A 401 10.30 -26.67 -7.71
C GLN A 401 10.96 -27.73 -8.59
N SER A 402 10.36 -28.08 -9.73
CA SER A 402 10.94 -29.05 -10.66
C SER A 402 12.28 -28.58 -11.24
N LEU A 403 12.41 -27.29 -11.56
CA LEU A 403 13.69 -26.69 -11.95
C LEU A 403 14.72 -26.72 -10.81
N GLY A 404 14.26 -26.59 -9.56
CA GLY A 404 15.09 -26.72 -8.36
C GLY A 404 15.69 -28.12 -8.20
N LEU A 405 14.94 -29.16 -8.60
CA LEU A 405 15.35 -30.55 -8.54
C LEU A 405 16.36 -30.95 -9.62
N LEU A 406 16.49 -30.17 -10.70
CA LEU A 406 17.55 -30.33 -11.69
C LEU A 406 18.88 -29.90 -11.06
N ASP A 407 19.70 -30.88 -10.68
CA ASP A 407 20.98 -30.68 -9.99
C ASP A 407 21.95 -29.82 -10.81
N ASP A 408 21.94 -29.96 -12.14
CA ASP A 408 22.84 -29.23 -13.04
C ASP A 408 22.25 -27.93 -13.61
N CYS A 409 21.00 -27.58 -13.29
CA CYS A 409 20.36 -26.42 -13.92
C CYS A 409 21.10 -25.12 -13.54
N PRO A 410 21.57 -24.32 -14.51
CA PRO A 410 22.43 -23.17 -14.24
C PRO A 410 21.74 -22.16 -13.33
N LYS A 411 22.50 -21.59 -12.39
CA LYS A 411 21.96 -20.60 -11.43
C LYS A 411 21.31 -19.41 -12.13
N SER A 412 21.91 -18.93 -13.23
CA SER A 412 21.36 -17.84 -14.05
C SER A 412 19.99 -18.18 -14.62
N VAL A 413 19.77 -19.42 -15.08
CA VAL A 413 18.47 -19.90 -15.58
C VAL A 413 17.45 -19.95 -14.45
N LYS A 414 17.81 -20.51 -13.28
CA LYS A 414 16.92 -20.53 -12.10
C LYS A 414 16.53 -19.11 -11.66
N GLU A 415 17.48 -18.18 -11.64
CA GLU A 415 17.23 -16.78 -11.29
C GLU A 415 16.35 -16.08 -12.32
N ALA A 416 16.62 -16.26 -13.62
CA ALA A 416 15.83 -15.70 -14.71
C ALA A 416 14.38 -16.19 -14.68
N LEU A 417 14.17 -17.50 -14.56
CA LEU A 417 12.82 -18.08 -14.49
C LEU A 417 12.10 -17.69 -13.21
N SER A 418 12.81 -17.61 -12.08
CA SER A 418 12.20 -17.08 -10.84
C SER A 418 11.73 -15.64 -10.99
N ARG A 419 12.42 -14.79 -11.76
CA ARG A 419 11.97 -13.41 -12.02
C ARG A 419 10.69 -13.35 -12.83
N LEU A 420 10.46 -14.30 -13.74
CA LEU A 420 9.25 -14.35 -14.56
C LEU A 420 8.09 -15.06 -13.83
N LEU A 421 8.36 -16.17 -13.17
CA LEU A 421 7.36 -17.03 -12.55
C LEU A 421 6.85 -16.51 -11.21
N ASP A 422 7.58 -15.61 -10.55
CA ASP A 422 7.13 -14.93 -9.33
C ASP A 422 6.40 -13.62 -9.70
N PRO A 423 5.09 -13.49 -9.43
CA PRO A 423 4.32 -12.30 -9.78
C PRO A 423 4.90 -10.98 -9.26
N GLN A 424 5.56 -10.98 -8.09
CA GLN A 424 6.15 -9.78 -7.51
C GLN A 424 7.48 -9.42 -8.17
N LYS A 425 8.30 -10.41 -8.50
CA LYS A 425 9.56 -10.16 -9.22
C LYS A 425 9.29 -9.74 -10.65
N PHE A 426 8.31 -10.37 -11.30
CA PHE A 426 7.91 -9.98 -12.66
C PHE A 426 7.39 -8.55 -12.68
N ARG A 427 6.56 -8.19 -11.68
CA ARG A 427 6.11 -6.81 -11.48
C ARG A 427 7.26 -5.82 -11.38
N LEU A 428 8.26 -6.14 -10.56
CA LEU A 428 9.43 -5.28 -10.37
C LEU A 428 10.20 -5.10 -11.69
N GLU A 429 10.44 -6.18 -12.44
CA GLU A 429 11.09 -6.10 -13.75
C GLU A 429 10.28 -5.27 -14.75
N LEU A 430 8.95 -5.42 -14.75
CA LEU A 430 8.04 -4.65 -15.59
C LEU A 430 8.09 -3.15 -15.26
N ASP A 431 8.06 -2.79 -13.98
CA ASP A 431 8.15 -1.40 -13.54
C ASP A 431 9.55 -0.79 -13.85
N LEU A 432 10.63 -1.58 -13.74
CA LEU A 432 11.98 -1.17 -14.13
C LEU A 432 12.09 -0.93 -15.65
N SER A 433 11.55 -1.85 -16.46
CA SER A 433 11.50 -1.71 -17.91
C SER A 433 10.68 -0.49 -18.32
N PHE A 434 9.50 -0.32 -17.75
CA PHE A 434 8.65 0.85 -17.99
C PHE A 434 9.37 2.17 -17.64
N ALA A 435 10.02 2.24 -16.48
CA ALA A 435 10.78 3.42 -16.07
C ALA A 435 11.97 3.72 -17.00
N SER A 436 12.67 2.67 -17.45
CA SER A 436 13.80 2.82 -18.39
C SER A 436 13.35 3.45 -19.72
N VAL A 437 12.20 3.04 -20.25
CA VAL A 437 11.68 3.62 -21.49
C VAL A 437 11.24 5.06 -21.26
N GLN A 438 10.55 5.36 -20.15
CA GLN A 438 10.16 6.73 -19.83
C GLN A 438 11.37 7.67 -19.73
N SER A 439 12.53 7.17 -19.29
CA SER A 439 13.76 7.97 -19.18
C SER A 439 14.51 8.16 -20.51
N SER A 440 14.17 7.40 -21.56
CA SER A 440 14.90 7.40 -22.84
C SER A 440 14.67 8.65 -23.70
N GLY A 441 13.79 9.57 -23.29
CA GLY A 441 13.61 10.88 -23.91
C GLY A 441 12.97 10.86 -25.30
N LEU A 442 12.38 9.74 -25.72
CA LEU A 442 11.56 9.67 -26.92
C LEU A 442 10.24 10.41 -26.70
N ASP A 443 9.97 11.42 -27.51
CA ASP A 443 8.78 12.27 -27.43
C ASP A 443 7.82 11.91 -28.59
N PRO A 444 6.57 11.48 -28.34
CA PRO A 444 5.97 11.20 -27.04
C PRO A 444 6.28 9.77 -26.57
N PRO A 445 6.52 9.51 -25.28
CA PRO A 445 6.65 8.15 -24.79
C PRO A 445 5.23 7.59 -24.59
N ALA A 446 4.57 7.20 -25.68
CA ALA A 446 3.37 6.38 -25.63
C ALA A 446 3.73 4.92 -25.30
N THR A 447 4.62 4.73 -24.33
CA THR A 447 5.08 3.39 -23.95
C THR A 447 3.98 2.73 -23.15
N THR A 448 3.45 1.63 -23.68
CA THR A 448 2.49 0.80 -22.95
C THR A 448 3.23 -0.16 -22.03
N TYR A 449 2.53 -0.69 -21.04
CA TYR A 449 3.08 -1.78 -20.22
C TYR A 449 3.32 -3.05 -21.07
N ASP A 450 2.62 -3.20 -22.19
CA ASP A 450 2.85 -4.24 -23.18
C ASP A 450 4.26 -4.16 -23.80
N GLU A 451 4.67 -2.98 -24.26
CA GLU A 451 6.04 -2.75 -24.76
C GLU A 451 7.10 -3.01 -23.68
N ALA A 452 6.85 -2.53 -22.44
CA ALA A 452 7.74 -2.79 -21.30
C ALA A 452 7.86 -4.28 -20.97
N SER A 453 6.79 -5.07 -21.20
CA SER A 453 6.80 -6.51 -20.99
C SER A 453 7.68 -7.22 -22.01
N HIS A 454 7.59 -6.85 -23.29
CA HIS A 454 8.46 -7.38 -24.35
C HIS A 454 9.93 -7.04 -24.11
N MET A 455 10.24 -5.82 -23.66
CA MET A 455 11.61 -5.46 -23.27
C MET A 455 12.12 -6.26 -22.07
N THR A 456 11.22 -6.64 -21.16
CA THR A 456 11.56 -7.52 -20.04
C THR A 456 11.93 -8.91 -20.54
N LEU A 457 11.13 -9.46 -21.47
CA LEU A 457 11.41 -10.73 -22.13
C LEU A 457 12.77 -10.72 -22.84
N ASP A 458 13.02 -9.71 -23.67
CA ASP A 458 14.28 -9.57 -24.42
C ASP A 458 15.49 -9.48 -23.50
N ARG A 459 15.39 -8.73 -22.39
CA ARG A 459 16.46 -8.63 -21.39
C ARG A 459 16.75 -9.97 -20.73
N VAL A 460 15.71 -10.73 -20.39
CA VAL A 460 15.86 -12.06 -19.79
C VAL A 460 16.51 -13.02 -20.78
N LYS A 461 16.07 -13.04 -22.05
CA LYS A 461 16.69 -13.85 -23.12
C LYS A 461 18.15 -13.51 -23.34
N GLU A 462 18.48 -12.22 -23.46
CA GLU A 462 19.87 -11.79 -23.66
C GLU A 462 20.74 -12.19 -22.46
N SER A 463 20.21 -12.19 -21.23
CA SER A 463 20.94 -12.64 -20.04
C SER A 463 21.27 -14.15 -20.04
N LEU A 464 20.57 -14.95 -20.85
CA LEU A 464 20.73 -16.40 -20.94
C LEU A 464 21.42 -16.87 -22.23
N LYS A 465 21.62 -15.98 -23.20
CA LYS A 465 22.12 -16.29 -24.55
C LYS A 465 23.44 -17.05 -24.59
N ASP A 466 24.32 -16.85 -23.60
CA ASP A 466 25.63 -17.50 -23.51
C ASP A 466 25.74 -18.48 -22.34
N VAL A 467 24.62 -18.84 -21.71
CA VAL A 467 24.61 -19.82 -20.64
C VAL A 467 24.76 -21.22 -21.21
N THR A 468 25.72 -21.97 -20.65
CA THR A 468 25.96 -23.38 -21.00
C THR A 468 25.33 -24.32 -19.97
N TYR A 469 24.84 -25.47 -20.43
CA TYR A 469 24.36 -26.58 -19.60
C TYR A 469 25.11 -27.85 -20.02
N THR A 470 25.60 -28.64 -19.06
CA THR A 470 26.48 -29.81 -19.28
C THR A 470 27.67 -29.55 -20.24
N GLY A 471 28.17 -28.31 -20.28
CA GLY A 471 29.29 -27.91 -21.15
C GLY A 471 28.92 -27.56 -22.60
N GLN A 472 27.63 -27.66 -22.96
CA GLN A 472 27.12 -27.25 -24.28
C GLN A 472 26.29 -25.97 -24.17
N LYS A 473 26.27 -25.17 -25.24
CA LYS A 473 25.39 -23.99 -25.34
C LYS A 473 23.96 -24.47 -25.51
N ALA A 474 23.09 -24.15 -24.55
CA ALA A 474 21.69 -24.57 -24.54
C ALA A 474 20.78 -23.41 -24.95
N ASN A 475 19.74 -23.68 -25.75
CA ASN A 475 18.76 -22.67 -26.12
C ASN A 475 17.60 -22.65 -25.12
N PHE A 476 17.65 -21.75 -24.14
CA PHE A 476 16.62 -21.60 -23.12
C PHE A 476 15.40 -20.77 -23.56
N ASP A 477 15.40 -20.21 -24.78
CA ASP A 477 14.31 -19.34 -25.24
C ASP A 477 12.92 -19.97 -25.11
N PRO A 478 12.68 -21.25 -25.46
CA PRO A 478 11.35 -21.86 -25.29
C PRO A 478 10.84 -21.86 -23.84
N LEU A 479 11.75 -22.06 -22.88
CA LEU A 479 11.42 -22.07 -21.46
C LEU A 479 11.17 -20.67 -20.91
N VAL A 480 11.94 -19.68 -21.40
CA VAL A 480 11.71 -18.28 -21.09
C VAL A 480 10.39 -17.80 -21.67
N ASP A 481 10.09 -18.15 -22.93
CA ASP A 481 8.85 -17.80 -23.61
C ASP A 481 7.64 -18.40 -22.92
N TRP A 482 7.71 -19.66 -22.50
CA TRP A 482 6.65 -20.29 -21.71
C TRP A 482 6.46 -19.58 -20.35
N ALA A 483 7.54 -19.31 -19.62
CA ALA A 483 7.46 -18.65 -18.32
C ALA A 483 6.90 -17.23 -18.44
N PHE A 484 7.27 -16.52 -19.51
CA PHE A 484 6.73 -15.21 -19.84
C PHE A 484 5.25 -15.28 -20.22
N SER A 485 4.85 -16.24 -21.06
CA SER A 485 3.45 -16.50 -21.46
C SER A 485 2.56 -16.82 -20.26
N LEU A 486 3.13 -17.46 -19.24
CA LEU A 486 2.47 -17.68 -17.97
C LEU A 486 2.30 -16.36 -17.21
N ALA A 487 3.35 -15.55 -17.09
CA ALA A 487 3.37 -14.30 -16.32
C ALA A 487 2.49 -13.19 -16.93
N ASP A 488 2.53 -13.05 -18.25
CA ASP A 488 1.82 -12.07 -19.06
C ASP A 488 0.40 -12.52 -19.45
N GLY A 489 -0.08 -13.64 -18.89
CA GLY A 489 -1.44 -14.13 -19.07
C GLY A 489 -1.84 -14.56 -20.49
N GLN A 490 -0.90 -14.81 -21.41
CA GLN A 490 -1.23 -15.44 -22.69
C GLN A 490 -1.88 -16.83 -22.50
N LEU A 491 -1.55 -17.54 -21.41
CA LEU A 491 -2.06 -18.88 -21.12
C LEU A 491 -3.40 -18.91 -20.36
N MET A 492 -4.12 -17.79 -20.27
CA MET A 492 -5.32 -17.68 -19.42
C MET A 492 -6.46 -18.65 -19.80
N SER A 493 -6.65 -18.97 -21.08
CA SER A 493 -7.66 -19.94 -21.51
C SER A 493 -7.34 -21.37 -21.02
N SER A 494 -6.07 -21.77 -21.12
CA SER A 494 -5.55 -23.05 -20.65
C SER A 494 -5.56 -23.15 -19.14
N LEU A 495 -5.18 -22.07 -18.46
CA LEU A 495 -5.22 -21.97 -16.99
C LEU A 495 -6.66 -22.05 -16.46
N ARG A 496 -7.65 -21.47 -17.16
CA ARG A 496 -9.07 -21.61 -16.77
C ARG A 496 -9.54 -23.05 -16.78
N LYS A 497 -9.16 -23.84 -17.81
CA LYS A 497 -9.46 -25.28 -17.85
C LYS A 497 -8.76 -26.01 -16.70
N LEU A 498 -7.47 -25.72 -16.48
CA LEU A 498 -6.69 -26.30 -15.38
C LEU A 498 -7.26 -25.93 -14.00
N SER A 499 -7.88 -24.75 -13.83
CA SER A 499 -8.53 -24.35 -12.59
C SER A 499 -9.75 -25.20 -12.21
N LEU A 500 -10.31 -25.96 -13.14
CA LEU A 500 -11.41 -26.90 -12.90
C LEU A 500 -10.92 -28.24 -12.33
N GLU A 501 -9.63 -28.53 -12.46
CA GLU A 501 -9.03 -29.76 -11.94
C GLU A 501 -8.91 -29.70 -10.42
N SER A 502 -9.22 -30.82 -9.76
CA SER A 502 -9.08 -30.95 -8.31
C SER A 502 -7.62 -31.04 -7.86
N ASP A 503 -6.77 -31.60 -8.73
CA ASP A 503 -5.35 -31.81 -8.51
C ASP A 503 -4.58 -31.26 -9.72
N ILE A 504 -4.13 -30.01 -9.58
CA ILE A 504 -3.42 -29.27 -10.64
C ILE A 504 -2.17 -30.03 -11.06
N SER A 505 -1.49 -30.66 -10.13
CA SER A 505 -0.17 -31.23 -10.36
C SER A 505 -0.24 -32.54 -11.07
N LYS A 506 -1.23 -33.37 -10.72
CA LYS A 506 -1.58 -34.54 -11.51
C LYS A 506 -1.96 -34.16 -12.95
N ALA A 507 -2.71 -33.08 -13.13
CA ALA A 507 -3.09 -32.60 -14.46
C ALA A 507 -1.88 -32.05 -15.26
N LEU A 508 -0.91 -31.41 -14.59
CA LEU A 508 0.36 -31.01 -15.21
C LEU A 508 1.20 -32.22 -15.63
N VAL A 509 1.21 -33.29 -14.83
CA VAL A 509 1.94 -34.54 -15.14
C VAL A 509 1.32 -35.26 -16.34
N SER A 510 -0.01 -35.34 -16.41
CA SER A 510 -0.69 -36.01 -17.54
C SER A 510 -0.35 -35.33 -18.86
N GLY A 511 -0.28 -34.00 -18.87
CA GLY A 511 0.02 -33.20 -20.06
C GLY A 511 -1.12 -33.20 -21.07
N ASP A 512 -2.35 -33.43 -20.62
CA ASP A 512 -3.53 -33.37 -21.50
C ASP A 512 -3.90 -31.93 -21.86
N LEU A 513 -3.60 -31.01 -20.94
CA LEU A 513 -3.87 -29.57 -21.07
C LEU A 513 -2.73 -28.85 -21.78
N GLU A 514 -3.08 -27.83 -22.56
CA GLU A 514 -2.16 -27.07 -23.40
C GLU A 514 -1.01 -26.41 -22.61
N VAL A 515 -1.30 -25.77 -21.47
CA VAL A 515 -0.28 -25.21 -20.56
C VAL A 515 0.76 -26.25 -20.10
N ALA A 516 0.34 -27.50 -19.90
CA ALA A 516 1.21 -28.59 -19.50
C ALA A 516 2.01 -29.16 -20.68
N LYS A 517 1.42 -29.20 -21.87
CA LYS A 517 2.10 -29.59 -23.12
C LYS A 517 3.20 -28.60 -23.46
N GLU A 518 2.91 -27.31 -23.39
CA GLU A 518 3.90 -26.26 -23.65
C GLU A 518 5.05 -26.28 -22.64
N LEU A 519 4.74 -26.46 -21.35
CA LEU A 519 5.78 -26.64 -20.33
C LEU A 519 6.66 -27.87 -20.63
N ARG A 520 6.04 -29.00 -20.97
CA ARG A 520 6.78 -30.22 -21.33
C ARG A 520 7.67 -29.99 -22.55
N GLU A 521 7.17 -29.29 -23.56
CA GLU A 521 7.96 -28.97 -24.76
C GLU A 521 9.13 -28.03 -24.41
N ALA A 522 8.88 -26.99 -23.61
CA ALA A 522 9.89 -26.07 -23.14
C ALA A 522 11.00 -26.76 -22.34
N MET A 523 10.64 -27.76 -21.52
CA MET A 523 11.58 -28.54 -20.72
C MET A 523 12.48 -29.48 -21.53
N LYS A 524 12.15 -29.78 -22.80
CA LYS A 524 12.99 -30.63 -23.67
C LYS A 524 14.38 -30.04 -23.90
N VAL A 525 14.59 -28.73 -23.66
CA VAL A 525 15.94 -28.13 -23.68
C VAL A 525 16.93 -28.89 -22.79
N PHE A 526 16.47 -29.39 -21.64
CA PHE A 526 17.32 -30.15 -20.73
C PHE A 526 17.57 -31.58 -21.22
N GLU A 527 16.61 -32.19 -21.91
CA GLU A 527 16.73 -33.55 -22.46
C GLU A 527 17.67 -33.59 -23.68
N GLN A 528 17.56 -32.60 -24.57
CA GLN A 528 18.38 -32.50 -25.79
C GLN A 528 19.87 -32.32 -25.48
N VAL A 529 20.19 -31.64 -24.39
CA VAL A 529 21.57 -31.36 -23.98
C VAL A 529 22.12 -32.47 -23.08
N ALA A 530 21.25 -33.27 -22.44
CA ALA A 530 21.64 -34.41 -21.62
C ALA A 530 21.89 -35.70 -22.42
N SER A 531 21.40 -35.81 -23.66
CA SER A 531 21.47 -37.05 -24.46
C SER A 531 22.90 -37.53 -24.79
N ASP A 532 23.91 -36.68 -24.63
CA ASP A 532 25.32 -37.03 -24.80
C ASP A 532 26.00 -37.56 -23.52
N THR A 533 25.25 -37.68 -22.41
CA THR A 533 25.73 -38.15 -21.10
C THR A 533 24.96 -39.40 -20.64
N PRO A 534 25.60 -40.47 -20.12
CA PRO A 534 24.91 -41.67 -19.67
C PRO A 534 24.07 -41.37 -18.41
N ALA A 535 22.76 -41.58 -18.51
CA ALA A 535 21.71 -41.10 -17.60
C ALA A 535 21.75 -41.71 -16.16
N PRO A 536 21.00 -41.16 -15.18
CA PRO A 536 19.56 -40.99 -15.28
C PRO A 536 19.13 -39.52 -15.11
N ALA A 537 18.86 -38.82 -16.21
CA ALA A 537 18.02 -37.63 -16.14
C ALA A 537 16.61 -38.11 -15.80
N MET A 538 16.14 -37.83 -14.57
CA MET A 538 14.74 -38.04 -14.22
C MET A 538 13.87 -37.37 -15.29
N SER A 539 12.93 -38.13 -15.86
CA SER A 539 11.97 -37.57 -16.81
C SER A 539 11.19 -36.44 -16.13
N TRP A 540 10.68 -35.51 -16.92
CA TRP A 540 9.82 -34.43 -16.42
C TRP A 540 8.67 -34.95 -15.53
N GLN A 541 8.05 -36.07 -15.92
CA GLN A 541 6.99 -36.70 -15.13
C GLN A 541 7.50 -37.10 -13.75
N GLN A 542 8.67 -37.73 -13.68
CA GLN A 542 9.30 -38.09 -12.40
C GLN A 542 9.66 -36.85 -11.57
N LEU A 543 10.17 -35.77 -12.18
CA LEU A 543 10.49 -34.53 -11.46
C LEU A 543 9.24 -33.85 -10.87
N MET A 544 8.13 -33.88 -11.60
CA MET A 544 6.84 -33.33 -11.12
C MET A 544 6.20 -34.20 -10.04
N GLU A 545 6.25 -35.53 -10.19
CA GLU A 545 5.80 -36.47 -9.16
C GLU A 545 6.60 -36.27 -7.87
N ILE A 546 7.92 -36.15 -7.98
CA ILE A 546 8.84 -35.92 -6.85
C ILE A 546 8.65 -34.51 -6.24
N GLY A 547 8.36 -33.48 -7.05
CA GLY A 547 8.11 -32.13 -6.55
C GLY A 547 6.93 -32.02 -5.58
N HIS A 548 5.99 -32.97 -5.66
CA HIS A 548 4.72 -32.95 -4.93
C HIS A 548 4.74 -33.56 -3.52
N ASP A 549 5.78 -34.31 -3.18
CA ASP A 549 5.83 -35.09 -1.95
C ASP A 549 6.34 -34.31 -0.72
N THR A 550 5.73 -34.65 0.42
CA THR A 550 5.80 -33.94 1.72
C THR A 550 7.20 -33.79 2.33
N GLU A 551 7.30 -32.98 3.40
CA GLU A 551 8.52 -32.73 4.18
C GLU A 551 9.25 -34.02 4.64
N GLN A 552 8.53 -35.12 4.85
CA GLN A 552 9.09 -36.44 5.17
C GLN A 552 9.93 -37.04 4.02
N ASP A 553 9.56 -36.75 2.77
CA ASP A 553 10.30 -37.22 1.60
C ASP A 553 11.49 -36.31 1.26
N ALA A 554 11.51 -35.06 1.74
CA ALA A 554 12.70 -34.21 1.65
C ALA A 554 13.86 -34.77 2.50
N ASP A 555 13.56 -35.37 3.65
CA ASP A 555 14.55 -36.05 4.49
C ASP A 555 14.97 -37.41 3.92
N LEU A 556 14.05 -38.16 3.30
CA LEU A 556 14.40 -39.36 2.52
C LEU A 556 15.30 -39.00 1.32
N ARG A 557 15.05 -37.88 0.64
CA ARG A 557 15.92 -37.38 -0.45
C ARG A 557 17.31 -36.97 0.04
N LYS A 558 17.43 -36.33 1.21
CA LYS A 558 18.73 -36.07 1.82
C LYS A 558 19.46 -37.36 2.14
N MET A 559 18.76 -38.41 2.59
CA MET A 559 19.35 -39.73 2.80
C MET A 559 19.80 -40.37 1.49
N PHE A 560 18.96 -40.42 0.45
CA PHE A 560 19.32 -41.04 -0.83
C PHE A 560 20.47 -40.32 -1.52
N LYS A 561 20.46 -38.98 -1.56
CA LYS A 561 21.60 -38.20 -2.12
C LYS A 561 22.88 -38.37 -1.31
N LYS A 562 22.78 -38.54 0.01
CA LYS A 562 23.93 -38.86 0.86
C LYS A 562 24.46 -40.26 0.52
N GLN A 563 23.57 -41.22 0.34
CA GLN A 563 23.91 -42.61 0.02
C GLN A 563 24.54 -42.75 -1.37
N GLU A 564 24.02 -42.07 -2.40
CA GLU A 564 24.63 -42.04 -3.74
C GLU A 564 26.02 -41.39 -3.74
N ARG A 565 26.23 -40.30 -2.98
CA ARG A 565 27.57 -39.69 -2.83
C ARG A 565 28.56 -40.64 -2.16
N GLU A 566 28.10 -41.36 -1.14
CA GLU A 566 28.90 -42.38 -0.45
C GLU A 566 29.22 -43.57 -1.38
N GLU A 567 28.28 -44.02 -2.21
CA GLU A 567 28.45 -45.13 -3.16
C GLU A 567 29.33 -44.77 -4.38
N CYS A 568 29.26 -43.52 -4.86
CA CYS A 568 30.11 -43.05 -5.95
C CYS A 568 31.52 -42.62 -5.51
N GLY A 569 31.84 -42.68 -4.21
CA GLY A 569 33.14 -42.27 -3.69
C GLY A 569 33.43 -40.77 -3.85
N ILE A 570 32.37 -39.97 -4.02
CA ILE A 570 32.46 -38.51 -4.17
C ILE A 570 32.34 -37.94 -2.75
N SER A 571 33.48 -37.73 -2.08
CA SER A 571 33.54 -37.14 -0.73
C SER A 571 33.20 -35.66 -0.72
#